data_AF-A0A2N3A5M7-F1
#
_entry.id   AF-A0A2N3A5M7-F1
#
_cell.length_a   1.000
_cell.length_b   1.000
_cell.length_c   1.000
_cell.angle_alpha   90.00
_cell.angle_beta   90.00
_cell.angle_gamma   90.00
#
_symmetry.space_group_name_H-M   'P 1'
#
loop_
_entity.id
_entity.type
_entity.pdbx_description
1 polymer ?
#
loop_
_entity_poly.entity_id
_entity_poly.type
_entity_poly.pdbx_seq_one_letter_code
_entity_poly.pdbx_strand_id
1 'polypeptide(L)'
;MTPKTYIPNIPEPRKKRLVIVGGGFAGLKLVQKSLCRDFQIVLLDKNNYHQFQPLLYQVATAGLEPSAISFPLRKVLQKEPNIHYRMAEVSEIFPEQHEIATNIGYLKYDYMVLAMGADTNYFGQENIQRNALSMKSAADAILIRNTILQNFELALQQTSSDKMTEYLNI
;
A
#
# COMPACT_ATOMS: atom_id res chain seq x y z
N MET A 1 0.83 -2.73 -33.73
CA MET A 1 0.55 -2.08 -32.43
C MET A 1 -0.52 -2.89 -31.73
N THR A 2 -0.24 -3.43 -30.54
CA THR A 2 -1.24 -4.15 -29.73
C THR A 2 -2.36 -3.17 -29.35
N PRO A 3 -3.64 -3.56 -29.42
CA PRO A 3 -4.74 -2.68 -29.03
C PRO A 3 -4.59 -2.25 -27.56
N LYS A 4 -4.79 -0.96 -27.27
CA LYS A 4 -4.85 -0.49 -25.87
C LYS A 4 -6.11 -1.06 -25.21
N THR A 5 -5.92 -1.83 -24.15
CA THR A 5 -7.00 -2.37 -23.32
C THR A 5 -7.26 -1.44 -22.14
N TYR A 6 -8.49 -0.93 -22.01
CA TYR A 6 -8.89 -0.08 -20.89
C TYR A 6 -9.41 -0.92 -19.71
N ILE A 7 -9.29 -0.37 -18.49
CA ILE A 7 -9.80 -1.03 -17.28
C ILE A 7 -11.32 -1.27 -17.41
N PRO A 8 -11.81 -2.53 -17.32
CA PRO A 8 -13.21 -2.83 -17.54
C PRO A 8 -14.10 -2.47 -16.33
N ASN A 9 -15.41 -2.44 -16.58
CA ASN A 9 -16.48 -2.31 -15.57
C ASN A 9 -16.42 -1.02 -14.73
N ILE A 10 -15.83 0.05 -15.26
CA ILE A 10 -15.96 1.41 -14.72
C ILE A 10 -17.01 2.10 -15.60
N PRO A 11 -18.18 2.49 -15.07
CA PRO A 11 -19.19 3.17 -15.86
C PRO A 11 -18.63 4.42 -16.52
N GLU A 12 -19.08 4.71 -17.74
CA GLU A 12 -18.77 5.98 -18.39
C GLU A 12 -19.19 7.15 -17.48
N PRO A 13 -18.31 8.14 -17.30
CA PRO A 13 -18.50 9.12 -16.24
C PRO A 13 -19.55 10.15 -16.68
N ARG A 14 -20.63 10.31 -15.90
CA ARG A 14 -21.61 11.42 -16.09
C ARG A 14 -21.10 12.77 -15.57
N LYS A 15 -19.91 12.78 -14.97
CA LYS A 15 -19.22 13.90 -14.32
C LYS A 15 -17.76 13.83 -14.71
N LYS A 16 -16.94 14.82 -14.33
CA LYS A 16 -15.49 14.69 -14.52
C LYS A 16 -14.94 13.50 -13.71
N ARG A 17 -13.98 12.78 -14.27
CA ARG A 17 -13.31 11.64 -13.63
C ARG A 17 -12.06 12.11 -12.89
N LEU A 18 -12.06 11.89 -11.58
CA LEU A 18 -10.90 12.07 -10.72
C LEU A 18 -10.26 10.71 -10.44
N VAL A 19 -9.02 10.53 -10.86
CA VAL A 19 -8.22 9.36 -10.51
C VAL A 19 -7.35 9.68 -9.30
N ILE A 20 -7.41 8.83 -8.27
CA ILE A 20 -6.56 8.92 -7.09
C ILE A 20 -5.65 7.69 -7.09
N VAL A 21 -4.34 7.90 -7.08
CA VAL A 21 -3.33 6.83 -7.05
C VAL A 21 -2.79 6.72 -5.63
N GLY A 22 -3.17 5.67 -4.91
CA GLY A 22 -2.80 5.39 -3.52
C GLY A 22 -3.97 5.57 -2.55
N GLY A 23 -4.38 4.48 -1.91
CA GLY A 23 -5.35 4.38 -0.81
C GLY A 23 -4.73 4.54 0.58
N GLY A 24 -3.62 5.28 0.67
CA GLY A 24 -3.01 5.67 1.94
C GLY A 24 -3.79 6.79 2.66
N PHE A 25 -3.16 7.42 3.65
CA PHE A 25 -3.76 8.52 4.41
C PHE A 25 -4.28 9.65 3.53
N ALA A 26 -3.44 10.16 2.62
CA ALA A 26 -3.79 11.29 1.77
C ALA A 26 -4.94 10.94 0.80
N GLY A 27 -4.84 9.81 0.11
CA GLY A 27 -5.85 9.39 -0.86
C GLY A 27 -7.21 9.14 -0.23
N LEU A 28 -7.26 8.43 0.90
CA LEU A 28 -8.52 8.23 1.62
C LEU A 28 -9.08 9.50 2.24
N LYS A 29 -8.22 10.39 2.77
CA LYS A 29 -8.68 11.67 3.35
C LYS A 29 -9.26 12.62 2.31
N LEU A 30 -8.79 12.52 1.06
CA LEU A 30 -9.32 13.29 -0.06
C LEU A 30 -10.74 12.84 -0.45
N VAL A 31 -11.01 11.55 -0.32
CA VAL A 31 -12.32 10.96 -0.62
C VAL A 31 -13.35 11.40 0.42
N GLN A 32 -13.98 12.54 0.16
CA GLN A 32 -15.02 13.13 0.99
C GLN A 32 -16.35 13.20 0.23
N LYS A 33 -17.46 13.21 0.96
CA LYS A 33 -18.82 13.25 0.38
C LYS A 33 -19.05 14.43 -0.57
N SER A 34 -18.47 15.59 -0.29
CA SER A 34 -18.56 16.76 -1.17
C SER A 34 -17.94 16.49 -2.53
N LEU A 35 -16.73 15.92 -2.56
CA LEU A 35 -16.02 15.59 -3.80
C LEU A 35 -16.78 14.56 -4.66
N CYS A 36 -17.47 13.62 -4.01
CA CYS A 36 -18.29 12.59 -4.68
C CYS A 36 -19.55 13.17 -5.39
N ARG A 37 -19.93 14.42 -5.07
CA ARG A 37 -21.01 15.13 -5.75
C ARG A 37 -20.57 15.72 -7.09
N ASP A 38 -19.31 16.08 -7.24
CA ASP A 38 -18.83 16.77 -8.45
C ASP A 38 -18.05 15.85 -9.38
N PHE A 39 -17.55 14.71 -8.87
CA PHE A 39 -16.69 13.79 -9.63
C PHE A 39 -17.17 12.34 -9.59
N GLN A 40 -16.86 11.59 -10.66
CA GLN A 40 -16.70 10.14 -10.57
C GLN A 40 -15.27 9.87 -10.09
N ILE A 41 -15.11 9.20 -8.95
CA ILE A 41 -13.80 8.93 -8.37
C ILE A 41 -13.37 7.51 -8.71
N VAL A 42 -12.16 7.34 -9.23
CA VAL A 42 -11.51 6.04 -9.35
C VAL A 42 -10.29 6.00 -8.44
N LEU A 43 -10.34 5.19 -7.39
CA LEU A 43 -9.21 4.95 -6.49
C LEU A 43 -8.45 3.71 -6.94
N LEU A 44 -7.16 3.87 -7.21
CA LEU A 44 -6.23 2.79 -7.53
C LEU A 44 -5.26 2.58 -6.37
N ASP A 45 -5.10 1.34 -5.92
CA ASP A 45 -4.02 0.97 -5.00
C ASP A 45 -3.55 -0.45 -5.32
N LYS A 46 -2.27 -0.76 -5.07
CA LYS A 46 -1.74 -2.12 -5.25
C LYS A 46 -2.29 -3.11 -4.22
N ASN A 47 -2.78 -2.63 -3.08
CA ASN A 47 -3.36 -3.41 -1.99
C ASN A 47 -4.87 -3.18 -1.87
N ASN A 48 -5.63 -4.23 -1.53
CA ASN A 48 -7.07 -4.12 -1.25
C ASN A 48 -7.41 -3.55 0.15
N TYR A 49 -6.42 -3.06 0.88
CA TYR A 49 -6.55 -2.53 2.23
C TYR A 49 -5.74 -1.24 2.40
N HIS A 50 -6.22 -0.39 3.30
CA HIS A 50 -5.45 0.69 3.90
C HIS A 50 -4.79 0.16 5.17
N GLN A 51 -3.51 0.48 5.36
CA GLN A 51 -2.79 0.14 6.59
C GLN A 51 -2.50 1.39 7.41
N PHE A 52 -2.77 1.34 8.71
CA PHE A 52 -2.44 2.41 9.65
C PHE A 52 -0.98 2.29 10.07
N GLN A 53 -0.11 2.80 9.20
CA GLN A 53 1.35 2.77 9.34
C GLN A 53 1.89 3.22 10.71
N PRO A 54 1.29 4.20 11.42
CA PRO A 54 1.80 4.62 12.73
C PRO A 54 1.90 3.50 13.76
N LEU A 55 1.12 2.40 13.66
CA LEU A 55 1.14 1.31 14.64
C LEU A 55 1.89 0.06 14.17
N LEU A 56 2.69 0.14 13.09
CA LEU A 56 3.48 -0.99 12.61
C LEU A 56 4.42 -1.55 13.68
N TYR A 57 4.99 -0.69 14.53
CA TYR A 57 5.86 -1.12 15.61
C TYR A 57 5.15 -2.05 16.61
N GLN A 58 3.86 -1.81 16.91
CA GLN A 58 3.10 -2.68 17.81
C GLN A 58 2.84 -4.05 17.18
N VAL A 59 2.68 -4.11 15.86
CA VAL A 59 2.60 -5.40 15.15
C VAL A 59 3.95 -6.10 15.17
N ALA A 60 5.04 -5.37 14.92
CA ALA A 60 6.40 -5.90 14.94
C ALA A 60 6.81 -6.48 16.31
N THR A 61 6.31 -5.91 17.40
CA THR A 61 6.58 -6.40 18.77
C THR A 61 5.48 -7.32 19.32
N ALA A 62 4.61 -7.88 18.46
CA ALA A 62 3.49 -8.74 18.85
C ALA A 62 2.47 -8.11 19.84
N GLY A 63 2.47 -6.79 20.01
CA GLY A 63 1.52 -6.07 20.86
C GLY A 63 0.16 -5.84 20.19
N LEU A 64 0.11 -5.92 18.85
CA LEU A 64 -1.12 -5.86 18.07
C LEU A 64 -1.12 -6.91 16.96
N GLU A 65 -2.31 -7.40 16.62
CA GLU A 65 -2.50 -8.20 15.41
C GLU A 65 -2.51 -7.31 14.16
N PRO A 66 -1.95 -7.79 13.02
CA PRO A 66 -1.93 -7.04 11.76
C PRO A 66 -3.32 -6.60 11.28
N SER A 67 -4.34 -7.40 11.57
CA SER A 67 -5.74 -7.10 11.21
C SER A 67 -6.29 -5.88 11.95
N ALA A 68 -5.76 -5.55 13.13
CA ALA A 68 -6.18 -4.37 13.90
C ALA A 68 -5.77 -3.04 13.24
N ILE A 69 -4.79 -3.08 12.33
CA ILE A 69 -4.29 -1.90 11.62
C ILE A 69 -4.59 -1.93 10.13
N SER A 70 -5.34 -2.93 9.64
CA SER A 70 -5.64 -3.13 8.22
C SER A 70 -7.14 -2.98 7.94
N PHE A 71 -7.49 -2.05 7.07
CA PHE A 71 -8.86 -1.63 6.79
C PHE A 71 -9.21 -1.87 5.33
N PRO A 72 -10.16 -2.77 5.00
CA PRO A 72 -10.50 -3.07 3.61
C PRO A 72 -11.01 -1.83 2.86
N LEU A 73 -10.32 -1.42 1.79
CA LEU A 73 -10.66 -0.21 1.03
C LEU A 73 -12.09 -0.27 0.48
N ARG A 74 -12.50 -1.44 -0.02
CA ARG A 74 -13.87 -1.65 -0.50
C ARG A 74 -14.92 -1.36 0.57
N LYS A 75 -14.68 -1.81 1.81
CA LYS A 75 -15.59 -1.59 2.93
C LYS A 75 -15.68 -0.12 3.32
N VAL A 76 -14.55 0.60 3.27
CA VAL A 76 -14.50 2.05 3.54
C VAL A 76 -15.31 2.82 2.49
N LEU A 77 -15.21 2.41 1.22
CA LEU A 77 -15.79 3.14 0.08
C LEU A 77 -17.21 2.70 -0.32
N GLN A 78 -17.70 1.56 0.19
CA GLN A 78 -18.91 0.89 -0.31
C GLN A 78 -20.20 1.73 -0.29
N LYS A 79 -20.28 2.78 0.55
CA LYS A 79 -21.48 3.60 0.69
C LYS A 79 -21.62 4.67 -0.40
N GLU A 80 -20.58 4.91 -1.18
CA GLU A 80 -20.55 5.99 -2.17
C GLU A 80 -20.61 5.41 -3.60
N PRO A 81 -21.75 5.55 -4.30
CA PRO A 81 -21.97 4.88 -5.60
C PRO A 81 -21.10 5.44 -6.74
N ASN A 82 -20.59 6.67 -6.59
CA ASN A 82 -19.73 7.33 -7.58
C ASN A 82 -18.24 7.05 -7.36
N ILE A 83 -17.89 6.14 -6.44
CA ILE A 83 -16.51 5.75 -6.17
C ILE A 83 -16.29 4.33 -6.67
N HIS A 84 -15.25 4.18 -7.48
CA HIS A 84 -14.82 2.89 -8.00
C HIS A 84 -13.41 2.58 -7.51
N TYR A 85 -13.27 1.50 -6.77
CA TYR A 85 -11.97 0.99 -6.38
C TYR A 85 -11.47 -0.06 -7.38
N ARG A 86 -10.17 -0.01 -7.71
CA ARG A 86 -9.46 -1.07 -8.42
C ARG A 86 -8.15 -1.38 -7.70
N MET A 87 -7.91 -2.67 -7.49
CA MET A 87 -6.60 -3.14 -7.05
C MET A 87 -5.71 -3.18 -8.28
N ALA A 88 -4.84 -2.18 -8.42
CA ALA A 88 -4.05 -1.94 -9.61
C ALA A 88 -2.77 -1.19 -9.25
N GLU A 89 -1.68 -1.57 -9.88
CA GLU A 89 -0.41 -0.86 -9.81
C GLU A 89 -0.28 0.04 -11.04
N VAL A 90 -0.06 1.33 -10.81
CA VAL A 90 0.18 2.32 -11.87
C VAL A 90 1.63 2.22 -12.30
N SER A 91 1.85 1.94 -13.58
CA SER A 91 3.21 1.78 -14.14
C SER A 91 3.70 3.04 -14.84
N GLU A 92 2.79 3.81 -15.45
CA GLU A 92 3.14 4.96 -16.28
C GLU A 92 2.00 5.99 -16.33
N ILE A 93 2.37 7.26 -16.50
CA ILE A 93 1.45 8.39 -16.62
C ILE A 93 1.72 9.05 -17.98
N PHE A 94 0.66 9.30 -18.73
CA PHE A 94 0.66 9.96 -20.03
C PHE A 94 -0.11 11.29 -19.95
N PRO A 95 0.56 12.41 -19.57
CA PRO A 95 -0.13 13.68 -19.30
C PRO A 95 -0.84 14.25 -20.52
N GLU A 96 -0.18 14.25 -21.68
CA GLU A 96 -0.73 14.79 -22.95
C GLU A 96 -1.99 14.06 -23.40
N GLN A 97 -2.13 12.79 -23.02
CA GLN A 97 -3.27 11.94 -23.37
C GLN A 97 -4.31 11.87 -22.25
N HIS A 98 -4.07 12.57 -21.13
CA HIS A 98 -4.84 12.46 -19.88
C HIS A 98 -5.14 11.01 -19.51
N GLU A 99 -4.10 10.18 -19.49
CA GLU A 99 -4.22 8.73 -19.34
C GLU A 99 -3.16 8.18 -18.39
N ILE A 100 -3.48 7.10 -17.71
CA ILE A 100 -2.53 6.29 -16.95
C ILE A 100 -2.53 4.85 -17.44
N ALA A 101 -1.37 4.20 -17.40
CA ALA A 101 -1.25 2.76 -17.56
C ALA A 101 -1.17 2.06 -16.21
N THR A 102 -1.82 0.92 -16.13
CA THR A 102 -1.77 0.02 -14.98
C THR A 102 -1.53 -1.41 -15.45
N ASN A 103 -1.20 -2.29 -14.51
CA ASN A 103 -1.10 -3.72 -14.78
C ASN A 103 -2.43 -4.39 -15.21
N ILE A 104 -3.57 -3.68 -15.10
CA ILE A 104 -4.90 -4.17 -15.52
C ILE A 104 -5.53 -3.35 -16.66
N GLY A 105 -4.74 -2.51 -17.33
CA GLY A 105 -5.16 -1.70 -18.46
C GLY A 105 -5.04 -0.19 -18.25
N TYR A 106 -5.46 0.56 -19.26
CA TYR A 106 -5.39 2.03 -19.29
C TYR A 106 -6.63 2.67 -18.69
N LEU A 107 -6.48 3.89 -18.16
CA LEU A 107 -7.58 4.69 -17.65
C LEU A 107 -7.41 6.16 -18.01
N LYS A 108 -8.41 6.73 -18.68
CA LYS A 108 -8.53 8.18 -18.89
C LYS A 108 -8.94 8.89 -17.62
N TYR A 109 -8.48 10.12 -17.45
CA TYR A 109 -8.85 11.00 -16.33
C TYR A 109 -9.10 12.43 -16.81
N ASP A 110 -9.87 13.20 -16.04
CA ASP A 110 -9.91 14.67 -16.18
C ASP A 110 -8.96 15.32 -15.16
N TYR A 111 -8.86 14.72 -13.98
CA TYR A 111 -7.93 15.11 -12.93
C TYR A 111 -7.28 13.89 -12.31
N MET A 112 -6.05 14.07 -11.82
CA MET A 112 -5.30 13.03 -11.15
C MET A 112 -4.69 13.55 -9.86
N VAL A 113 -4.74 12.74 -8.80
CA VAL A 113 -4.04 12.98 -7.54
C VAL A 113 -3.10 11.82 -7.26
N LEU A 114 -1.82 12.14 -7.06
CA LEU A 114 -0.79 11.18 -6.67
C LEU A 114 -0.65 11.18 -5.14
N ALA A 115 -1.06 10.08 -4.52
CA ALA A 115 -1.10 9.86 -3.09
C ALA A 115 -0.46 8.50 -2.69
N MET A 116 0.51 8.04 -3.49
CA MET A 116 1.13 6.70 -3.37
C MET A 116 2.11 6.55 -2.18
N GLY A 117 2.41 7.64 -1.48
CA GLY A 117 3.37 7.65 -0.38
C GLY A 117 4.81 7.60 -0.88
N ALA A 118 5.67 6.90 -0.14
CA ALA A 118 7.09 6.75 -0.42
C ALA A 118 7.54 5.33 -0.04
N ASP A 119 8.72 4.93 -0.52
CA ASP A 119 9.36 3.67 -0.19
C ASP A 119 10.58 3.86 0.73
N THR A 120 11.18 2.76 1.19
CA THR A 120 12.42 2.76 1.96
C THR A 120 13.60 3.05 1.03
N ASN A 121 14.40 4.07 1.39
CA ASN A 121 15.61 4.41 0.66
C ASN A 121 16.83 3.87 1.41
N TYR A 122 17.62 3.01 0.77
CA TYR A 122 18.85 2.45 1.31
C TYR A 122 20.11 3.25 0.90
N PHE A 123 19.95 4.37 0.17
CA PHE A 123 21.04 5.26 -0.23
C PHE A 123 22.20 4.56 -0.97
N GLY A 124 21.87 3.54 -1.78
CA GLY A 124 22.84 2.75 -2.53
C GLY A 124 23.61 1.70 -1.71
N GLN A 125 23.29 1.53 -0.42
CA GLN A 125 23.92 0.54 0.45
C GLN A 125 23.28 -0.85 0.26
N GLU A 126 23.79 -1.60 -0.72
CA GLU A 126 23.29 -2.94 -1.03
C GLU A 126 23.39 -3.91 0.16
N ASN A 127 24.42 -3.77 0.99
CA ASN A 127 24.58 -4.59 2.20
C ASN A 127 23.44 -4.34 3.20
N ILE A 128 23.01 -3.10 3.37
CA ILE A 128 21.87 -2.78 4.24
C ILE A 128 20.59 -3.30 3.60
N GLN A 129 20.37 -3.06 2.30
CA GLN A 129 19.17 -3.50 1.61
C GLN A 129 18.97 -5.02 1.67
N ARG A 130 20.06 -5.81 1.63
CA ARG A 130 19.98 -7.28 1.67
C ARG A 130 19.80 -7.85 3.08
N ASN A 131 20.30 -7.16 4.11
CA ASN A 131 20.39 -7.73 5.47
C ASN A 131 19.47 -7.04 6.49
N ALA A 132 19.00 -5.82 6.23
CA ALA A 132 18.11 -5.11 7.14
C ALA A 132 16.64 -5.48 6.89
N LEU A 133 15.87 -5.51 7.98
CA LEU A 133 14.41 -5.62 7.90
C LEU A 133 13.83 -4.20 7.82
N SER A 134 13.03 -3.93 6.79
CA SER A 134 12.32 -2.65 6.67
C SER A 134 11.09 -2.62 7.59
N MET A 135 10.48 -1.45 7.77
CA MET A 135 9.24 -1.30 8.55
C MET A 135 8.27 -0.36 7.82
N LYS A 136 7.91 -0.70 6.58
CA LYS A 136 7.08 0.15 5.70
C LYS A 136 5.68 -0.42 5.44
N SER A 137 5.51 -1.71 5.66
CA SER A 137 4.27 -2.45 5.44
C SER A 137 3.93 -3.36 6.61
N ALA A 138 2.66 -3.76 6.70
CA ALA A 138 2.21 -4.78 7.64
C ALA A 138 2.94 -6.12 7.43
N ALA A 139 3.31 -6.46 6.19
CA ALA A 139 4.11 -7.64 5.90
C ALA A 139 5.52 -7.52 6.52
N ASP A 140 6.14 -6.35 6.43
CA ASP A 140 7.46 -6.12 7.05
C ASP A 140 7.38 -6.23 8.58
N ALA A 141 6.33 -5.66 9.18
CA ALA A 141 6.11 -5.77 10.63
C ALA A 141 5.90 -7.23 11.07
N ILE A 142 5.15 -8.02 10.30
CA ILE A 142 4.99 -9.46 10.56
C ILE A 142 6.33 -10.19 10.43
N LEU A 143 7.13 -9.86 9.42
CA LEU A 143 8.47 -10.43 9.24
C LEU A 143 9.35 -10.12 10.45
N ILE A 144 9.43 -8.86 10.88
CA ILE A 144 10.18 -8.47 12.09
C ILE A 144 9.70 -9.25 13.31
N ARG A 145 8.38 -9.33 13.54
CA ARG A 145 7.82 -10.10 14.66
C ARG A 145 8.28 -11.55 14.63
N ASN A 146 8.17 -12.20 13.48
CA ASN A 146 8.55 -13.60 13.34
C ASN A 146 10.05 -13.78 13.53
N THR A 147 10.89 -12.88 13.03
CA THR A 147 12.34 -12.89 13.25
C THR A 147 12.66 -12.74 14.74
N ILE A 148 12.02 -11.82 15.46
CA ILE A 148 12.21 -11.65 16.91
C ILE A 148 11.89 -12.94 17.66
N LEU A 149 10.72 -13.52 17.42
CA LEU A 149 10.31 -14.74 18.09
C LEU A 149 11.21 -15.93 17.74
N GLN A 150 11.59 -16.07 16.47
CA GLN A 150 12.50 -17.12 16.03
C GLN A 150 13.89 -16.98 16.66
N ASN A 151 14.40 -15.77 16.77
CA ASN A 151 15.69 -15.52 17.41
C ASN A 151 15.66 -15.88 18.91
N PHE A 152 14.56 -15.65 19.61
CA PHE A 152 14.42 -16.14 20.99
C PHE A 152 14.48 -17.67 21.08
N GLU A 153 13.79 -18.38 20.18
CA GLU A 153 13.85 -19.85 20.15
C GLU A 153 15.27 -20.37 19.81
N LEU A 154 15.97 -19.70 18.90
CA LEU A 154 17.35 -20.05 18.55
C LEU A 154 18.32 -19.75 19.69
N ALA A 155 18.15 -18.63 20.39
CA ALA A 155 18.97 -18.24 21.54
C ALA A 155 18.89 -19.28 22.66
N LEU A 156 17.69 -19.82 22.94
CA LEU A 156 17.48 -20.87 23.95
C LEU A 156 18.17 -22.19 23.61
N GLN A 157 18.49 -22.43 22.34
CA GLN A 157 19.20 -23.63 21.88
C GLN A 157 20.73 -23.48 21.91
N GLN A 158 21.25 -22.29 22.23
CA GLN A 158 22.69 -22.06 22.26
C GLN A 158 23.30 -22.41 23.62
N THR A 159 24.46 -23.06 23.59
CA THR A 159 25.24 -23.40 24.79
C THR A 159 26.30 -22.35 25.11
N SER A 160 26.71 -21.53 24.13
CA SER A 160 27.66 -20.43 24.34
C SER A 160 26.96 -19.10 24.53
N SER A 161 27.44 -18.32 25.51
CA SER A 161 26.92 -16.98 25.81
C SER A 161 27.04 -16.02 24.62
N ASP A 162 28.12 -16.13 23.85
CA ASP A 162 28.35 -15.25 22.69
C ASP A 162 27.31 -15.48 21.59
N LYS A 163 27.01 -16.73 21.25
CA LYS A 163 26.00 -17.07 20.23
C LYS A 163 24.59 -16.76 20.71
N MET A 164 24.31 -16.95 21.99
CA MET A 164 23.04 -16.51 22.58
C MET A 164 22.88 -14.99 22.41
N THR A 165 23.92 -14.21 22.72
CA THR A 165 23.90 -12.75 22.60
C THR A 165 23.72 -12.30 21.15
N GLU A 166 24.32 -13.01 20.19
CA GLU A 166 24.15 -12.74 18.75
C GLU A 166 22.67 -12.79 18.34
N TYR A 167 21.91 -13.81 18.74
CA TYR A 167 20.49 -13.89 18.44
C TYR A 167 19.63 -12.85 19.18
N LEU A 168 20.06 -12.42 20.38
CA LEU A 168 19.35 -11.41 21.17
C LEU A 168 19.61 -9.97 20.67
N ASN A 169 20.62 -9.77 19.83
CA ASN A 169 20.87 -8.50 19.15
C ASN A 169 20.06 -8.43 17.85
N ILE A 170 18.86 -7.87 17.95
CA ILE A 170 17.97 -7.58 16.82
C ILE A 170 17.95 -6.09 16.54
#